data_AF-A0A067H6K9-F1
#
_entry.id   AF-A0A067H6K9-F1
#
_cell.length_a   1.000
_cell.length_b   1.000
_cell.length_c   1.000
_cell.angle_alpha   90.00
_cell.angle_beta   90.00
_cell.angle_gamma   90.00
#
_symmetry.space_group_name_H-M   'P 1'
#
loop_
_entity.id
_entity.type
_entity.pdbx_description
1 polymer ?
#
loop_
_entity_poly.entity_id
_entity_poly.type
_entity_poly.pdbx_seq_one_letter_code
_entity_poly.pdbx_strand_id
1 'polypeptide(L)'
;TPDVVIDETWFSSSVFCKENKKWYPLAKTLAEEAAWKFARENGIDLVAINPGIVIGPFFHPILNFGADVILNLINGAQSFPSPYRFVDIRDVAYAQIQALEVPTANGRYLLVGSVVQLYDILKFLHEHYPTLLVAGKFDAKYEPTCKVSQERAKSLGINFTPWEVGVRDTVESLKEKGFLSS
;
A
#
# COMPACT_ATOMS: atom_id res chain seq x y z
N THR A 1 -13.47 -15.57 -0.56
CA THR A 1 -14.32 -15.61 -1.77
C THR A 1 -14.43 -14.19 -2.33
N PRO A 2 -14.82 -14.02 -3.60
CA PRO A 2 -14.85 -12.71 -4.28
C PRO A 2 -15.69 -11.63 -3.58
N ASP A 3 -16.61 -12.04 -2.70
CA ASP A 3 -17.52 -11.15 -1.97
C ASP A 3 -16.98 -10.66 -0.62
N VAL A 4 -15.78 -11.10 -0.23
CA VAL A 4 -15.17 -10.69 1.04
C VAL A 4 -14.64 -9.25 0.92
N VAL A 5 -15.23 -8.37 1.74
CA VAL A 5 -14.72 -7.02 1.98
C VAL A 5 -13.92 -7.06 3.28
N ILE A 6 -12.62 -6.74 3.18
CA ILE A 6 -11.74 -6.59 4.34
C ILE A 6 -11.98 -5.19 4.91
N ASP A 7 -12.25 -5.11 6.20
CA ASP A 7 -12.42 -3.85 6.93
C ASP A 7 -11.55 -3.83 8.21
N GLU A 8 -11.69 -2.79 9.02
CA GLU A 8 -10.91 -2.56 10.23
C GLU A 8 -11.17 -3.57 11.37
N THR A 9 -12.20 -4.41 11.25
CA THR A 9 -12.45 -5.51 12.19
C THR A 9 -11.57 -6.73 11.90
N TRP A 10 -10.92 -6.78 10.73
CA TRP A 10 -10.04 -7.87 10.35
C TRP A 10 -8.65 -7.69 10.94
N PHE A 11 -8.14 -8.76 11.56
CA PHE A 11 -6.78 -8.85 12.08
C PHE A 11 -6.04 -10.01 11.43
N SER A 12 -4.74 -9.82 11.20
CA SER A 12 -3.88 -10.90 10.72
C SER A 12 -3.75 -12.00 11.77
N SER A 13 -3.76 -13.26 11.35
CA SER A 13 -3.49 -14.38 12.27
C SER A 13 -1.98 -14.49 12.55
N SER A 14 -1.58 -14.16 13.77
CA SER A 14 -0.19 -14.29 14.23
C SER A 14 0.34 -15.72 14.11
N VAL A 15 -0.52 -16.73 14.32
CA VAL A 15 -0.19 -18.16 14.13
C VAL A 15 0.14 -18.43 12.66
N PHE A 16 -0.77 -18.05 11.75
CA PHE A 16 -0.57 -18.23 10.31
C PHE A 16 0.69 -17.51 9.83
N CYS A 17 0.92 -16.27 10.28
CA CYS A 17 2.12 -15.51 9.89
C CYS A 17 3.41 -16.20 10.38
N LYS A 18 3.43 -16.75 11.60
CA LYS A 18 4.58 -17.46 12.14
C LYS A 18 4.86 -18.77 11.39
N GLU A 19 3.83 -19.59 11.15
CA GLU A 19 3.95 -20.87 10.44
C GLU A 19 4.45 -20.69 9.01
N ASN A 20 4.01 -19.62 8.34
CA ASN A 20 4.39 -19.31 6.96
C ASN A 20 5.60 -18.35 6.86
N LYS A 21 6.33 -18.13 7.96
CA LYS A 21 7.53 -17.27 8.03
C LYS A 21 7.29 -15.84 7.50
N LYS A 22 6.07 -15.33 7.63
CA LYS A 22 5.68 -13.95 7.29
C LYS A 22 6.03 -13.01 8.44
N TRP A 23 7.33 -12.81 8.65
CA TRP A 23 7.85 -12.08 9.81
C TRP A 23 7.45 -10.61 9.86
N TYR A 24 7.40 -9.93 8.71
CA TYR A 24 7.01 -8.53 8.66
C TYR A 24 5.53 -8.32 9.06
N PRO A 25 4.54 -9.02 8.46
CA PRO A 25 3.15 -8.96 8.93
C PRO A 25 3.01 -9.36 10.40
N LEU A 26 3.72 -10.40 10.86
CA LEU A 26 3.71 -10.81 12.27
C LEU A 26 4.19 -9.67 13.19
N ALA A 27 5.34 -9.07 12.89
CA ALA A 27 5.91 -8.01 13.69
C ALA A 27 4.99 -6.78 13.75
N LYS A 28 4.38 -6.40 12.62
CA LYS A 28 3.43 -5.28 12.57
C LYS A 28 2.14 -5.57 13.34
N THR A 29 1.65 -6.80 13.30
CA THR A 29 0.46 -7.23 14.06
C THR A 29 0.72 -7.15 15.56
N LEU A 30 1.81 -7.75 16.04
CA LEU A 30 2.18 -7.73 17.45
C LEU A 30 2.49 -6.32 17.96
N ALA A 31 3.11 -5.47 17.13
CA ALA A 31 3.38 -4.08 17.49
C ALA A 31 2.09 -3.28 17.66
N GLU A 32 1.11 -3.46 16.78
CA GLU A 32 -0.20 -2.79 16.88
C GLU A 32 -0.97 -3.28 18.12
N GLU A 33 -0.99 -4.59 18.39
CA GLU A 33 -1.59 -5.16 19.61
C GLU A 33 -0.97 -4.58 20.89
N ALA A 34 0.37 -4.48 20.92
CA ALA A 34 1.10 -3.91 22.04
C ALA A 34 0.80 -2.40 22.22
N ALA A 35 0.73 -1.63 21.13
CA ALA A 35 0.38 -0.22 21.16
C ALA A 35 -1.04 0.00 21.72
N TRP A 36 -2.03 -0.78 21.25
CA TRP A 36 -3.40 -0.71 21.77
C TRP A 36 -3.50 -1.10 23.23
N LYS A 37 -2.77 -2.13 23.66
CA LYS A 37 -2.72 -2.53 25.08
C LYS A 37 -2.16 -1.39 25.93
N PHE A 38 -1.01 -0.85 25.54
CA PHE A 38 -0.36 0.24 26.25
C PHE A 38 -1.25 1.48 26.32
N ALA A 39 -1.88 1.86 25.21
CA ALA A 39 -2.77 3.02 25.16
C ALA A 39 -3.96 2.90 26.12
N ARG A 40 -4.62 1.73 26.16
CA ARG A 40 -5.70 1.45 27.12
C ARG A 40 -5.23 1.49 28.58
N GLU A 41 -4.07 0.92 28.87
CA GLU A 41 -3.52 0.87 30.23
C GLU A 41 -3.08 2.25 30.75
N ASN A 42 -2.76 3.19 29.85
CA ASN A 42 -2.24 4.51 30.18
C ASN A 42 -3.20 5.67 29.86
N GLY A 43 -4.44 5.38 29.44
CA GLY A 43 -5.43 6.41 29.09
C GLY A 43 -5.01 7.29 27.91
N ILE A 44 -4.27 6.75 26.94
CA ILE A 44 -3.85 7.46 25.73
C ILE A 44 -4.91 7.27 24.64
N ASP A 45 -5.35 8.37 24.03
CA ASP A 45 -6.17 8.33 22.82
C ASP A 45 -5.29 7.93 21.63
N LEU A 46 -5.65 6.81 20.98
CA LEU A 46 -4.86 6.20 19.92
C LEU A 46 -5.74 5.99 18.68
N VAL A 47 -5.20 6.40 17.54
CA VAL A 47 -5.74 6.08 16.22
C VAL A 47 -4.65 5.40 15.40
N ALA A 48 -5.00 4.31 14.72
CA ALA A 48 -4.09 3.55 13.87
C ALA A 48 -4.41 3.77 12.39
N ILE A 49 -3.38 4.11 11.60
CA ILE A 49 -3.45 4.18 10.14
C ILE A 49 -2.75 2.95 9.56
N ASN A 50 -3.47 2.14 8.80
CA ASN A 50 -3.00 0.89 8.22
C ASN A 50 -2.97 0.99 6.68
N PRO A 51 -1.87 1.48 6.08
CA PRO A 51 -1.78 1.63 4.63
C PRO A 51 -1.47 0.31 3.92
N GLY A 52 -1.83 0.25 2.63
CA GLY A 52 -1.30 -0.71 1.68
C GLY A 52 0.17 -0.44 1.30
N ILE A 53 0.56 -0.86 0.10
CA ILE A 53 1.83 -0.48 -0.52
C ILE A 53 1.73 1.00 -0.89
N VAL A 54 2.56 1.80 -0.24
CA VAL A 54 2.59 3.25 -0.43
C VAL A 54 3.44 3.60 -1.64
N ILE A 55 2.81 4.18 -2.66
CA ILE A 55 3.45 4.65 -3.90
C ILE A 55 3.27 6.17 -4.04
N GLY A 56 3.83 6.77 -5.08
CA GLY A 56 3.73 8.20 -5.38
C GLY A 56 5.10 8.89 -5.32
N PRO A 57 5.10 10.24 -5.36
CA PRO A 57 6.35 11.00 -5.37
C PRO A 57 7.11 10.81 -4.06
N PHE A 58 8.43 10.61 -4.13
CA PHE A 58 9.25 10.46 -2.93
C PHE A 58 10.42 11.45 -2.94
N PHE A 59 10.72 12.02 -1.77
CA PHE A 59 11.75 13.06 -1.63
C PHE A 59 13.12 12.51 -1.21
N HIS A 60 13.14 11.36 -0.54
CA HIS A 60 14.39 10.77 -0.05
C HIS A 60 15.24 10.23 -1.22
N PRO A 61 16.59 10.31 -1.12
CA PRO A 61 17.48 9.73 -2.13
C PRO A 61 17.55 8.20 -2.07
N ILE A 62 16.87 7.58 -1.09
CA ILE A 62 16.85 6.13 -0.86
C ILE A 62 15.48 5.60 -1.27
N LEU A 63 15.46 4.46 -1.98
CA LEU A 63 14.24 3.76 -2.34
C LEU A 63 13.49 3.30 -1.09
N ASN A 64 12.21 3.67 -1.01
CA ASN A 64 11.28 3.02 -0.10
C ASN A 64 10.74 1.73 -0.74
N PHE A 65 10.09 0.89 0.06
CA PHE A 65 9.58 -0.39 -0.40
C PHE A 65 8.60 -0.27 -1.58
N GLY A 66 7.71 0.73 -1.59
CA GLY A 66 6.75 0.89 -2.70
C GLY A 66 7.41 1.32 -4.01
N ALA A 67 8.38 2.22 -3.95
CA ALA A 67 9.19 2.61 -5.11
C ALA A 67 10.01 1.41 -5.64
N ASP A 68 10.57 0.60 -4.73
CA ASP A 68 11.29 -0.63 -5.09
C ASP A 68 10.38 -1.65 -5.78
N VAL A 69 9.11 -1.80 -5.35
CA VAL A 69 8.13 -2.64 -6.06
C VAL A 69 7.95 -2.17 -7.51
N ILE A 70 7.74 -0.87 -7.74
CA ILE A 70 7.56 -0.33 -9.10
C ILE A 70 8.83 -0.48 -9.93
N LEU A 71 10.00 -0.19 -9.36
CA LEU A 71 11.30 -0.34 -10.03
C LEU A 71 11.55 -1.79 -10.46
N ASN A 72 11.30 -2.76 -9.58
CA ASN A 72 11.46 -4.17 -9.89
C ASN A 72 10.55 -4.58 -11.05
N LEU A 73 9.28 -4.15 -11.06
CA LEU A 73 8.35 -4.45 -12.15
C LEU A 73 8.86 -3.91 -13.50
N ILE A 74 9.43 -2.71 -13.51
CA ILE A 74 10.04 -2.10 -14.70
C ILE A 74 11.25 -2.91 -15.18
N ASN A 75 12.08 -3.37 -14.24
CA ASN A 75 13.26 -4.19 -14.51
C ASN A 75 12.92 -5.66 -14.83
N GLY A 76 11.63 -6.01 -14.88
CA GLY A 76 11.19 -7.37 -15.16
C GLY A 76 11.34 -8.35 -13.99
N ALA A 77 11.29 -7.86 -12.76
CA ALA A 77 11.30 -8.66 -11.55
C ALA A 77 10.02 -8.44 -10.73
N GLN A 78 9.48 -9.52 -10.16
CA GLN A 78 8.37 -9.44 -9.22
C GLN A 78 8.88 -9.65 -7.79
N SER A 79 9.09 -8.57 -7.05
CA SER A 79 9.54 -8.63 -5.64
C SER A 79 8.40 -8.91 -4.66
N PHE A 80 7.14 -8.70 -5.06
CA PHE A 80 5.96 -8.88 -4.22
C PHE A 80 4.79 -9.51 -5.00
N PRO A 81 4.01 -10.44 -4.40
CA PRO A 81 2.92 -11.13 -5.10
C PRO A 81 1.74 -10.19 -5.45
N SER A 82 1.09 -10.48 -6.58
CA SER A 82 -0.18 -9.88 -7.02
C SER A 82 -1.35 -10.44 -6.20
N PRO A 83 -2.49 -9.73 -6.05
CA PRO A 83 -2.74 -8.33 -6.42
C PRO A 83 -2.10 -7.33 -5.43
N TYR A 84 -1.79 -6.14 -5.94
CA TYR A 84 -1.19 -5.05 -5.18
C TYR A 84 -2.26 -4.16 -4.58
N ARG A 85 -2.13 -3.85 -3.29
CA ARG A 85 -3.01 -2.91 -2.58
C ARG A 85 -2.31 -1.58 -2.51
N PHE A 86 -2.61 -0.65 -3.41
CA PHE A 86 -1.91 0.62 -3.49
C PHE A 86 -2.63 1.73 -2.72
N VAL A 87 -1.83 2.67 -2.23
CA VAL A 87 -2.27 3.97 -1.74
C VAL A 87 -1.20 5.01 -2.07
N ASP A 88 -1.60 6.23 -2.41
CA ASP A 88 -0.66 7.31 -2.65
C ASP A 88 -0.13 7.88 -1.32
N ILE A 89 1.16 8.22 -1.27
CA ILE A 89 1.82 8.79 -0.09
C ILE A 89 1.14 10.08 0.38
N ARG A 90 0.60 10.90 -0.52
CA ARG A 90 -0.13 12.13 -0.20
C ARG A 90 -1.42 11.82 0.56
N ASP A 91 -2.12 10.76 0.15
CA ASP A 91 -3.34 10.31 0.83
C ASP A 91 -3.03 9.80 2.25
N VAL A 92 -1.91 9.07 2.42
CA VAL A 92 -1.47 8.61 3.75
C VAL A 92 -1.14 9.78 4.65
N ALA A 93 -0.37 10.76 4.16
CA ALA A 93 0.01 11.93 4.93
C ALA A 93 -1.23 12.75 5.34
N TYR A 94 -2.15 12.97 4.40
CA TYR A 94 -3.39 13.70 4.69
C TYR A 94 -4.26 12.93 5.70
N ALA A 95 -4.39 11.60 5.59
CA ALA A 95 -5.11 10.79 6.55
C ALA A 95 -4.54 10.86 7.96
N GLN A 96 -3.21 10.89 8.11
CA GLN A 96 -2.57 11.05 9.41
C GLN A 96 -2.89 12.40 10.05
N ILE A 97 -2.88 13.47 9.25
CA ILE A 97 -3.27 14.82 9.71
C ILE A 97 -4.74 14.82 10.13
N GLN A 98 -5.64 14.31 9.28
CA GLN A 98 -7.07 14.28 9.58
C GLN A 98 -7.40 13.40 10.78
N ALA A 99 -6.73 12.25 10.94
CA ALA A 99 -6.92 11.39 12.11
C ALA A 99 -6.50 12.07 13.42
N LEU A 100 -5.57 13.03 13.37
CA LEU A 100 -5.17 13.83 14.51
C LEU A 100 -6.11 15.01 14.76
N GLU A 101 -6.57 15.68 13.69
CA GLU A 101 -7.34 16.92 13.78
C GLU A 101 -8.85 16.70 13.98
N VAL A 102 -9.41 15.61 13.43
CA VAL A 102 -10.85 15.30 13.53
C VAL A 102 -11.13 14.73 14.92
N PRO A 103 -11.88 15.43 15.80
CA PRO A 103 -12.05 15.01 17.20
C PRO A 103 -12.82 13.69 17.37
N THR A 104 -13.56 13.27 16.34
CA THR A 104 -14.31 12.02 16.32
C THR A 104 -13.52 10.86 15.71
N ALA A 105 -12.30 11.08 15.23
CA ALA A 105 -11.46 10.01 14.71
C ALA A 105 -11.11 9.02 15.82
N ASN A 106 -11.22 7.72 15.54
CA ASN A 106 -11.00 6.68 16.54
C ASN A 106 -10.61 5.36 15.88
N GLY A 107 -10.05 4.45 16.66
CA GLY A 107 -9.82 3.07 16.23
C GLY A 107 -8.82 2.96 15.10
N ARG A 108 -9.13 2.13 14.10
CA ARG A 108 -8.25 1.84 12.97
C ARG A 108 -8.83 2.46 11.69
N TYR A 109 -7.97 2.68 10.70
CA TYR A 109 -8.33 3.13 9.35
C TYR A 109 -7.49 2.39 8.32
N LEU A 110 -8.14 1.63 7.43
CA LEU A 110 -7.46 1.02 6.29
C LEU A 110 -7.28 2.05 5.17
N LEU A 111 -6.04 2.25 4.72
CA LEU A 111 -5.76 3.10 3.57
C LEU A 111 -5.30 2.26 2.38
N VAL A 112 -6.28 1.82 1.59
CA VAL A 112 -6.08 1.14 0.31
C VAL A 112 -6.96 1.84 -0.72
N GLY A 113 -6.34 2.63 -1.59
CA GLY A 113 -7.02 3.35 -2.66
C GLY A 113 -7.45 2.43 -3.81
N SER A 114 -6.67 1.39 -4.10
CA SER A 114 -6.97 0.44 -5.17
C SER A 114 -6.36 -0.94 -4.93
N VAL A 115 -7.01 -1.98 -5.45
CA VAL A 115 -6.49 -3.34 -5.51
C VAL A 115 -6.27 -3.67 -6.99
N VAL A 116 -5.01 -3.77 -7.41
CA VAL A 116 -4.60 -3.76 -8.82
C VAL A 116 -3.86 -5.05 -9.16
N GLN A 117 -4.17 -5.65 -10.31
CA GLN A 117 -3.46 -6.83 -10.79
C GLN A 117 -2.12 -6.46 -11.40
N LEU A 118 -1.17 -7.40 -11.34
CA LEU A 118 0.10 -7.27 -12.08
C LEU A 118 -0.12 -6.94 -13.55
N TYR A 119 -1.09 -7.60 -14.20
CA TYR A 119 -1.40 -7.37 -15.62
C TYR A 119 -1.75 -5.91 -15.91
N ASP A 120 -2.60 -5.29 -15.09
CA ASP A 120 -3.05 -3.91 -15.30
C ASP A 120 -1.89 -2.92 -15.13
N ILE A 121 -1.02 -3.15 -14.15
CA ILE A 121 0.19 -2.33 -13.92
C ILE A 121 1.15 -2.44 -15.11
N LEU A 122 1.43 -3.66 -15.57
CA LEU A 122 2.32 -3.88 -16.71
C LEU A 122 1.77 -3.28 -18.00
N LYS A 123 0.45 -3.40 -18.23
CA LYS A 123 -0.23 -2.77 -19.35
C LYS A 123 -0.08 -1.25 -19.30
N PHE A 124 -0.36 -0.63 -18.15
CA PHE A 124 -0.19 0.80 -17.94
C PHE A 124 1.26 1.26 -18.19
N LEU A 125 2.24 0.54 -17.62
CA LEU A 125 3.66 0.85 -17.83
C LEU A 125 4.05 0.69 -19.32
N HIS A 126 3.50 -0.29 -20.04
CA HIS A 126 3.80 -0.50 -21.46
C HIS A 126 3.22 0.62 -22.33
N GLU A 127 2.00 1.06 -22.05
CA GLU A 127 1.31 2.12 -22.79
C GLU A 127 1.95 3.49 -22.56
N HIS A 128 2.41 3.78 -21.34
CA HIS A 128 2.93 5.11 -20.96
C HIS A 128 4.47 5.21 -20.93
N TYR A 129 5.17 4.08 -20.78
CA TYR A 129 6.63 4.02 -20.66
C TYR A 129 7.24 2.88 -21.51
N PRO A 130 6.98 2.84 -22.83
CA PRO A 130 7.33 1.71 -23.68
C PRO A 130 8.84 1.41 -23.75
N THR A 131 9.70 2.39 -23.47
CA THR A 131 11.17 2.25 -23.50
C THR A 131 11.76 1.74 -22.19
N LEU A 132 11.01 1.78 -21.08
CA LEU A 132 11.53 1.42 -19.75
C LEU A 132 11.37 -0.05 -19.42
N LEU A 133 10.34 -0.71 -19.99
CA LEU A 133 10.07 -2.10 -19.67
C LEU A 133 11.12 -3.01 -20.29
N VAL A 134 11.93 -3.62 -19.44
CA VAL A 134 12.75 -4.76 -19.86
C VAL A 134 11.80 -5.89 -20.23
N ALA A 135 11.87 -6.36 -21.47
CA ALA A 135 11.01 -7.40 -22.00
C ALA A 135 11.18 -8.71 -21.19
N GLY A 136 10.32 -8.90 -20.18
CA GLY A 136 10.12 -10.16 -19.48
C GLY A 136 8.80 -10.79 -19.91
N LYS A 137 8.81 -12.09 -20.20
CA LYS A 137 7.59 -12.86 -20.35
C LYS A 137 6.99 -13.09 -18.96
N PHE A 138 6.04 -12.26 -18.56
CA PHE A 138 5.29 -12.50 -17.33
C PHE A 138 3.98 -13.22 -17.69
N ASP A 139 3.86 -14.48 -17.29
CA ASP A 139 2.58 -15.17 -17.24
C ASP A 139 1.76 -14.55 -16.09
N ALA A 140 1.17 -13.38 -16.35
CA ALA A 140 0.29 -12.71 -15.40
C ALA A 140 -1.02 -13.50 -15.29
N LYS A 141 -1.07 -14.46 -14.36
CA LYS A 141 -2.32 -15.13 -13.99
C LYS A 141 -3.18 -14.16 -13.19
N TYR A 142 -4.45 -14.03 -13.57
CA TYR A 142 -5.41 -13.23 -12.81
C TYR A 142 -5.67 -13.90 -11.47
N GLU A 143 -5.29 -13.24 -10.37
CA GLU A 143 -5.51 -13.77 -9.02
C GLU A 143 -6.83 -13.26 -8.43
N PRO A 144 -7.55 -14.06 -7.62
CA PRO A 144 -8.75 -13.60 -6.96
C PRO A 144 -8.50 -12.35 -6.12
N THR A 145 -9.23 -11.27 -6.39
CA THR A 145 -9.16 -10.04 -5.60
C THR A 145 -10.09 -10.10 -4.40
N CYS A 146 -9.66 -9.55 -3.27
CA CYS A 146 -10.54 -9.13 -2.18
C CYS A 146 -10.78 -7.62 -2.30
N LYS A 147 -11.95 -7.14 -1.87
CA LYS A 147 -12.20 -5.71 -1.70
C LYS A 147 -11.67 -5.27 -0.33
N VAL A 148 -11.23 -4.02 -0.24
CA VAL A 148 -10.90 -3.39 1.04
C VAL A 148 -11.86 -2.23 1.24
N SER A 149 -12.50 -2.15 2.41
CA SER A 149 -13.39 -1.07 2.74
C SER A 149 -12.63 0.26 2.75
N GLN A 150 -13.28 1.29 2.23
CA GLN A 150 -12.78 2.67 2.23
C GLN A 150 -13.67 3.59 3.07
N GLU A 151 -14.69 3.06 3.75
CA GLU A 151 -15.72 3.86 4.41
C GLU A 151 -15.15 4.72 5.54
N ARG A 152 -14.32 4.12 6.41
CA ARG A 152 -13.67 4.87 7.49
C ARG A 152 -12.65 5.87 6.95
N ALA A 153 -11.83 5.50 5.97
CA ALA A 153 -10.90 6.45 5.34
C ALA A 153 -11.65 7.67 4.77
N LYS A 154 -12.77 7.44 4.07
CA LYS A 154 -13.62 8.50 3.53
C LYS A 154 -14.28 9.35 4.62
N SER A 155 -14.54 8.80 5.81
CA SER A 155 -15.05 9.60 6.93
C SER A 155 -14.02 10.59 7.50
N LEU A 156 -12.72 10.39 7.21
CA LEU A 156 -11.66 11.39 7.42
C LEU A 156 -11.55 12.41 6.26
N GLY A 157 -12.48 12.40 5.31
CA GLY A 157 -12.44 13.29 4.15
C GLY A 157 -11.44 12.85 3.06
N ILE A 158 -10.95 11.60 3.10
CA ILE A 158 -10.03 11.09 2.09
C ILE A 158 -10.73 10.92 0.75
N ASN A 159 -10.13 11.51 -0.28
CA ASN A 159 -10.41 11.16 -1.66
C ASN A 159 -9.17 10.50 -2.25
N PHE A 160 -9.23 9.18 -2.44
CA PHE A 160 -8.06 8.41 -2.87
C PHE A 160 -7.58 8.82 -4.26
N THR A 161 -6.28 9.07 -4.36
CA THR A 161 -5.60 9.30 -5.62
C THR A 161 -5.65 8.01 -6.47
N PRO A 162 -6.01 8.08 -7.78
CA PRO A 162 -5.99 6.93 -8.66
C PRO A 162 -4.61 6.28 -8.71
N TRP A 163 -4.55 4.94 -8.72
CA TRP A 163 -3.28 4.22 -8.67
C TRP A 163 -2.37 4.53 -9.86
N GLU A 164 -2.94 4.86 -11.03
CA GLU A 164 -2.21 5.28 -12.23
C GLU A 164 -1.41 6.56 -12.00
N VAL A 165 -1.95 7.50 -11.21
CA VAL A 165 -1.26 8.74 -10.83
C VAL A 165 -0.11 8.41 -9.88
N GLY A 166 -0.37 7.57 -8.86
CA GLY A 166 0.67 7.13 -7.92
C GLY A 166 1.82 6.39 -8.61
N VAL A 167 1.53 5.49 -9.56
CA VAL A 167 2.55 4.77 -10.34
C VAL A 167 3.35 5.74 -11.20
N ARG A 168 2.69 6.63 -11.94
CA ARG A 168 3.34 7.65 -12.78
C ARG A 168 4.30 8.51 -11.96
N ASP A 169 3.83 9.08 -10.85
CA ASP A 169 4.66 9.95 -10.00
C ASP A 169 5.83 9.18 -9.36
N THR A 170 5.65 7.88 -9.10
CA THR A 170 6.76 7.00 -8.67
C THR A 170 7.80 6.83 -9.76
N VAL A 171 7.38 6.57 -11.01
CA VAL A 171 8.29 6.42 -12.15
C VAL A 171 9.07 7.70 -12.43
N GLU A 172 8.41 8.86 -12.41
CA GLU A 172 9.11 10.13 -12.58
C GLU A 172 10.10 10.39 -11.44
N SER A 173 9.72 10.10 -10.20
CA SER A 173 10.64 10.20 -9.06
C SER A 173 11.85 9.25 -9.16
N LEU A 174 11.68 8.06 -9.75
CA LEU A 174 12.76 7.11 -10.01
C LEU A 174 13.74 7.65 -11.07
N LYS A 175 13.22 8.24 -12.16
CA LYS A 175 14.04 8.88 -13.20
C LYS A 175 14.82 10.08 -12.67
N GLU A 176 14.14 11.00 -11.96
CA GLU A 176 14.75 12.19 -11.37
C GLU A 176 15.93 11.85 -10.44
N LYS A 177 15.87 10.69 -9.78
CA LYS A 177 16.90 10.23 -8.85
C LYS A 177 17.91 9.26 -9.46
N GLY A 178 17.84 9.03 -10.77
CA GLY A 178 18.80 8.21 -11.51
C GLY A 178 18.68 6.71 -11.28
N PHE A 179 17.54 6.22 -10.76
CA PHE A 179 17.27 4.78 -10.66
C PHE A 179 16.82 4.17 -11.98
N LEU A 180 16.31 5.00 -12.90
CA LEU A 180 15.92 4.61 -14.25
C LEU A 180 16.69 5.48 -15.25
N SER A 181 17.16 4.86 -16.33
CA SER A 181 17.72 5.57 -17.47
C SER A 181 16.59 6.30 -18.21
N SER A 182 16.83 7.56 -18.57
CA SER A 182 15.92 8.38 -19.39
C SER A 182 15.88 7.94 -20.85
#